data_AF-A0A839W6Q8-F1
#
_entry.id   AF-A0A839W6Q8-F1
#
_cell.length_a   1.000
_cell.length_b   1.000
_cell.length_c   1.000
_cell.angle_alpha   90.00
_cell.angle_beta   90.00
_cell.angle_gamma   90.00
#
_symmetry.space_group_name_H-M   'P 1'
#
loop_
_entity.id
_entity.type
_entity.pdbx_description
1 polymer ?
#
loop_
_entity_poly.entity_id
_entity_poly.type
_entity_poly.pdbx_seq_one_letter_code
_entity_poly.pdbx_strand_id
1 'polypeptide(L)'
;MSEQKTGRGHAGKKRKELRAKELIGTRYTSKDGEFEIIGYEGNTRVTVRFTATGYETVTSMYCVQQGRVHDRYRPAICGIGYIDDRFPVEPKIRQKAYMMWHAMLKRCTDPDNHNYNDVTVDPGWHSFKNFFEEIQQLEGYDRWLTERYIALDKDIKVKGNRVYGKEFCKFVTVGENAIDAVARKMEKQWIAKQHKPKPEPVSVLSVQW
;
A
#
# COMPACT_ATOMS: atom_id res chain seq x y z
N MET A 1 -53.86 -19.82 -31.18
CA MET A 1 -53.78 -18.44 -30.63
C MET A 1 -52.63 -18.40 -29.65
N SER A 2 -51.44 -18.01 -30.12
CA SER A 2 -50.24 -17.83 -29.29
C SER A 2 -50.21 -16.37 -28.82
N GLU A 3 -50.71 -16.11 -27.61
CA GLU A 3 -50.65 -14.80 -27.01
C GLU A 3 -49.20 -14.40 -26.73
N GLN A 4 -48.82 -13.29 -27.36
CA GLN A 4 -47.53 -12.63 -27.26
C GLN A 4 -47.26 -12.17 -25.82
N LYS A 5 -46.34 -12.84 -25.13
CA LYS A 5 -45.70 -12.33 -23.90
C LYS A 5 -44.67 -11.23 -24.25
N THR A 6 -45.08 -10.08 -24.75
CA THR A 6 -44.14 -9.00 -25.15
C THR A 6 -44.25 -7.70 -24.34
N GLY A 7 -45.19 -7.56 -23.39
CA GLY A 7 -45.45 -6.27 -22.71
C GLY A 7 -44.62 -5.93 -21.47
N ARG A 8 -44.32 -6.89 -20.58
CA ARG A 8 -43.76 -6.58 -19.24
C ARG A 8 -42.26 -6.25 -19.23
N GLY A 9 -41.46 -6.92 -20.08
CA GLY A 9 -40.01 -6.72 -20.11
C GLY A 9 -39.59 -5.36 -20.67
N HIS A 10 -40.34 -4.86 -21.66
CA HIS A 10 -39.98 -3.63 -22.38
C HIS A 10 -40.23 -2.36 -21.54
N ALA A 11 -41.37 -2.30 -20.83
CA ALA A 11 -41.68 -1.19 -19.92
C ALA A 11 -40.69 -1.11 -18.74
N GLY A 12 -40.28 -2.27 -18.19
CA GLY A 12 -39.28 -2.34 -17.13
C GLY A 12 -37.91 -1.84 -17.57
N LYS A 13 -37.49 -2.18 -18.81
CA LYS A 13 -36.24 -1.73 -19.41
C LYS A 13 -36.22 -0.21 -19.60
N LYS A 14 -37.26 0.36 -20.21
CA LYS A 14 -37.38 1.81 -20.44
C LYS A 14 -37.32 2.61 -19.14
N ARG A 15 -38.02 2.15 -18.09
CA ARG A 15 -37.98 2.79 -16.76
C ARG A 15 -36.59 2.77 -16.14
N LYS A 16 -35.86 1.66 -16.31
CA LYS A 16 -34.49 1.53 -15.80
C LYS A 16 -33.53 2.47 -16.52
N GLU A 17 -33.65 2.60 -17.84
CA GLU A 17 -32.84 3.52 -18.65
C GLU A 17 -33.09 4.99 -18.29
N LEU A 18 -34.34 5.38 -18.09
CA LEU A 18 -34.71 6.72 -17.59
C LEU A 18 -34.04 7.01 -16.25
N ARG A 19 -34.18 6.09 -15.28
CA ARG A 19 -33.55 6.24 -13.97
C ARG A 19 -32.02 6.28 -14.03
N ALA A 20 -31.40 5.50 -14.91
CA ALA A 20 -29.96 5.52 -15.09
C ALA A 20 -29.48 6.92 -15.53
N LYS A 21 -30.19 7.54 -16.48
CA LYS A 21 -29.88 8.91 -16.94
C LYS A 21 -30.03 9.96 -15.83
N GLU A 22 -30.99 9.79 -14.93
CA GLU A 22 -31.20 10.70 -13.79
C GLU A 22 -30.14 10.53 -12.70
N LEU A 23 -29.69 9.30 -12.45
CA LEU A 23 -28.82 8.98 -11.30
C LEU A 23 -27.33 9.07 -11.62
N ILE A 24 -26.91 8.70 -12.83
CA ILE A 24 -25.48 8.73 -13.20
C ILE A 24 -24.98 10.18 -13.16
N GLY A 25 -23.84 10.39 -12.49
CA GLY A 25 -23.24 11.71 -12.26
C GLY A 25 -23.72 12.40 -10.98
N THR A 26 -24.76 11.89 -10.30
CA THR A 26 -25.16 12.43 -8.99
C THR A 26 -24.15 12.03 -7.91
N ARG A 27 -23.90 12.94 -6.98
CA ARG A 27 -22.90 12.79 -5.91
C ARG A 27 -23.54 12.61 -4.54
N TYR A 28 -22.87 11.83 -3.71
CA TYR A 28 -23.28 11.47 -2.35
C TYR A 28 -22.05 11.47 -1.45
N THR A 29 -22.28 11.46 -0.14
CA THR A 29 -21.20 11.47 0.86
C THR A 29 -21.37 10.29 1.82
N SER A 30 -20.26 9.63 2.16
CA SER A 30 -20.18 8.66 3.26
C SER A 30 -19.15 9.09 4.29
N LYS A 31 -18.94 8.27 5.33
CA LYS A 31 -17.87 8.46 6.32
C LYS A 31 -16.45 8.49 5.70
N ASP A 32 -16.31 7.94 4.50
CA ASP A 32 -15.02 7.78 3.82
C ASP A 32 -14.78 8.83 2.74
N GLY A 33 -15.79 9.66 2.43
CA GLY A 33 -15.66 10.78 1.50
C GLY A 33 -16.84 10.92 0.54
N GLU A 34 -16.68 11.82 -0.43
CA GLU A 34 -17.62 12.00 -1.53
C GLU A 34 -17.43 10.93 -2.61
N PHE A 35 -18.54 10.48 -3.20
CA PHE A 35 -18.56 9.52 -4.29
C PHE A 35 -19.68 9.85 -5.29
N GLU A 36 -19.48 9.46 -6.54
CA GLU A 36 -20.43 9.62 -7.64
C GLU A 36 -21.04 8.28 -8.07
N ILE A 37 -22.28 8.28 -8.55
CA ILE A 37 -22.85 7.13 -9.26
C ILE A 37 -22.33 7.14 -10.69
N ILE A 38 -21.61 6.08 -11.10
CA ILE A 38 -21.08 5.92 -12.46
C ILE A 38 -21.82 4.86 -13.28
N GLY A 39 -22.66 4.04 -12.64
CA GLY A 39 -23.47 3.03 -13.33
C GLY A 39 -24.71 2.62 -12.56
N TYR A 40 -25.78 2.27 -13.27
CA TYR A 40 -27.05 1.85 -12.66
C TYR A 40 -27.67 0.68 -13.41
N GLU A 41 -27.65 -0.50 -12.79
CA GLU A 41 -28.28 -1.73 -13.28
C GLU A 41 -29.58 -2.07 -12.52
N GLY A 42 -29.97 -1.22 -11.58
CA GLY A 42 -31.14 -1.40 -10.73
C GLY A 42 -30.81 -1.04 -9.27
N ASN A 43 -31.84 -0.98 -8.43
CA ASN A 43 -31.68 -0.58 -7.02
C ASN A 43 -30.73 -1.48 -6.22
N THR A 44 -30.44 -2.70 -6.67
CA THR A 44 -29.52 -3.63 -6.00
C THR A 44 -28.12 -3.64 -6.61
N ARG A 45 -27.92 -3.00 -7.77
CA ARG A 45 -26.67 -2.98 -8.53
C ARG A 45 -26.43 -1.57 -9.06
N VAL A 46 -25.85 -0.74 -8.21
CA VAL A 46 -25.44 0.63 -8.49
C VAL A 46 -23.92 0.67 -8.37
N THR A 47 -23.25 1.11 -9.43
CA THR A 47 -21.79 1.25 -9.46
C THR A 47 -21.46 2.68 -9.07
N VAL A 48 -20.58 2.83 -8.08
CA VAL A 48 -20.17 4.12 -7.54
C VAL A 48 -18.66 4.25 -7.55
N ARG A 49 -18.15 5.49 -7.63
CA ARG A 49 -16.71 5.81 -7.60
C ARG A 49 -16.43 6.89 -6.55
N PHE A 50 -15.48 6.65 -5.65
CA PHE A 50 -15.01 7.67 -4.71
C PHE A 50 -14.14 8.71 -5.40
N THR A 51 -14.38 9.98 -5.12
CA THR A 51 -13.66 11.09 -5.75
C THR A 51 -12.20 11.17 -5.31
N ALA A 52 -11.92 10.85 -4.03
CA ALA A 52 -10.57 11.00 -3.47
C ALA A 52 -9.59 9.93 -3.96
N THR A 53 -10.04 8.69 -4.11
CA THR A 53 -9.16 7.53 -4.39
C THR A 53 -9.42 6.88 -5.75
N GLY A 54 -10.56 7.21 -6.38
CA GLY A 54 -11.03 6.50 -7.56
C GLY A 54 -11.58 5.10 -7.28
N TYR A 55 -11.72 4.67 -6.02
CA TYR A 55 -12.24 3.33 -5.70
C TYR A 55 -13.65 3.15 -6.25
N GLU A 56 -13.83 2.08 -7.04
CA GLU A 56 -15.11 1.71 -7.61
C GLU A 56 -15.69 0.49 -6.91
N THR A 57 -17.00 0.51 -6.65
CA THR A 57 -17.69 -0.65 -6.10
C THR A 57 -19.14 -0.72 -6.55
N VAL A 58 -19.70 -1.93 -6.51
CA VAL A 58 -21.11 -2.17 -6.78
C VAL A 58 -21.84 -2.35 -5.46
N THR A 59 -22.90 -1.58 -5.27
CA THR A 59 -23.71 -1.58 -4.05
C THR A 59 -25.19 -1.42 -4.36
N SER A 60 -26.03 -1.33 -3.34
CA SER A 60 -27.44 -1.03 -3.50
C SER A 60 -27.71 0.48 -3.39
N MET A 61 -28.77 0.95 -4.04
CA MET A 61 -29.24 2.33 -3.92
C MET A 61 -29.59 2.68 -2.46
N TYR A 62 -30.09 1.71 -1.68
CA TYR A 62 -30.30 1.89 -0.25
C TYR A 62 -28.98 2.25 0.46
N CYS A 63 -27.91 1.49 0.21
CA CYS A 63 -26.60 1.79 0.81
C CYS A 63 -26.06 3.16 0.37
N VAL A 64 -26.28 3.56 -0.89
CA VAL A 64 -25.93 4.90 -1.39
C VAL A 64 -26.66 5.98 -0.60
N GLN A 65 -27.99 5.87 -0.50
CA GLN A 65 -28.83 6.85 0.20
C GLN A 65 -28.54 6.94 1.70
N GLN A 66 -28.13 5.83 2.32
CA GLN A 66 -27.77 5.78 3.74
C GLN A 66 -26.31 6.15 4.00
N GLY A 67 -25.51 6.46 2.98
CA GLY A 67 -24.07 6.74 3.14
C GLY A 67 -23.27 5.55 3.67
N ARG A 68 -23.72 4.31 3.43
CA ARG A 68 -23.09 3.05 3.91
C ARG A 68 -22.13 2.44 2.88
N VAL A 69 -21.58 3.26 2.01
CA VAL A 69 -20.55 2.86 1.03
C VAL A 69 -19.18 3.18 1.60
N HIS A 70 -18.25 2.24 1.50
CA HIS A 70 -16.90 2.38 2.04
C HIS A 70 -15.86 2.47 0.95
N ASP A 71 -14.93 3.40 1.10
CA ASP A 71 -13.76 3.53 0.25
C ASP A 71 -12.67 2.57 0.75
N ARG A 72 -12.40 1.50 -0.01
CA ARG A 72 -11.37 0.53 0.36
C ARG A 72 -9.96 0.98 0.01
N TYR A 73 -9.81 1.97 -0.85
CA TYR A 73 -8.51 2.54 -1.20
C TYR A 73 -8.14 3.73 -0.31
N ARG A 74 -9.02 4.10 0.64
CA ARG A 74 -8.71 5.09 1.66
C ARG A 74 -7.49 4.63 2.49
N PRO A 75 -6.42 5.45 2.59
CA PRO A 75 -5.18 5.06 3.25
C PRO A 75 -5.28 5.11 4.78
N ALA A 76 -6.01 4.15 5.35
CA ALA A 76 -6.30 4.09 6.78
C ALA A 76 -5.16 3.51 7.63
N ILE A 77 -4.21 2.77 7.03
CA ILE A 77 -3.14 2.09 7.73
C ILE A 77 -1.85 2.89 7.60
N CYS A 78 -1.33 3.39 8.72
CA CYS A 78 -0.11 4.20 8.75
C CYS A 78 -0.16 5.43 7.82
N GLY A 79 -1.35 5.94 7.49
CA GLY A 79 -1.56 7.12 6.63
C GLY A 79 -1.29 6.92 5.14
N ILE A 80 -0.78 5.76 4.71
CA ILE A 80 -0.49 5.45 3.29
C ILE A 80 -1.09 4.12 2.82
N GLY A 81 -1.22 3.14 3.71
CA GLY A 81 -1.64 1.78 3.37
C GLY A 81 -3.16 1.60 3.44
N TYR A 82 -3.67 0.71 2.61
CA TYR A 82 -5.10 0.38 2.56
C TYR A 82 -5.34 -1.12 2.34
N ILE A 83 -6.53 -1.58 2.75
CA ILE A 83 -6.95 -2.97 2.63
C ILE A 83 -8.03 -3.05 1.55
N ASP A 84 -7.61 -3.54 0.38
CA ASP A 84 -8.41 -3.72 -0.81
C ASP A 84 -9.56 -4.73 -0.63
N ASP A 85 -10.22 -5.07 -1.74
CA ASP A 85 -11.23 -6.11 -1.78
C ASP A 85 -10.74 -7.46 -1.26
N ARG A 86 -11.69 -8.29 -0.81
CA ARG A 86 -11.39 -9.61 -0.26
C ARG A 86 -10.80 -10.51 -1.34
N PHE A 87 -9.63 -11.07 -1.09
CA PHE A 87 -9.00 -12.10 -1.88
C PHE A 87 -8.83 -13.39 -1.04
N PRO A 88 -8.95 -14.59 -1.66
CA PRO A 88 -8.91 -15.85 -0.94
C PRO A 88 -7.49 -16.17 -0.48
N VAL A 89 -7.25 -16.18 0.83
CA VAL A 89 -5.96 -16.54 1.44
C VAL A 89 -6.21 -17.28 2.74
N GLU A 90 -5.33 -18.25 3.05
CA GLU A 90 -5.33 -18.90 4.35
C GLU A 90 -5.20 -17.87 5.49
N PRO A 91 -6.05 -17.92 6.54
CA PRO A 91 -6.05 -16.92 7.61
C PRO A 91 -4.70 -16.69 8.28
N LYS A 92 -3.92 -17.77 8.51
CA LYS A 92 -2.60 -17.69 9.15
C LYS A 92 -1.58 -16.97 8.27
N ILE A 93 -1.52 -17.32 6.98
CA ILE A 93 -0.62 -16.68 6.02
C ILE A 93 -1.00 -15.21 5.85
N ARG A 94 -2.30 -14.91 5.74
CA ARG A 94 -2.81 -13.54 5.67
C ARG A 94 -2.38 -12.71 6.88
N GLN A 95 -2.55 -13.24 8.10
CA GLN A 95 -2.13 -12.54 9.32
C GLN A 95 -0.62 -12.29 9.34
N LYS A 96 0.19 -13.30 8.97
CA LYS A 96 1.64 -13.20 8.90
C LYS A 96 2.09 -12.12 7.90
N ALA A 97 1.52 -12.11 6.70
CA ALA A 97 1.79 -11.10 5.68
C ALA A 97 1.36 -9.70 6.13
N TYR A 98 0.18 -9.58 6.76
CA TYR A 98 -0.33 -8.30 7.26
C TYR A 98 0.57 -7.70 8.33
N MET A 99 1.03 -8.50 9.30
CA MET A 99 1.94 -8.02 10.34
C MET A 99 3.26 -7.48 9.75
N MET A 100 3.79 -8.18 8.75
CA MET A 100 4.99 -7.76 8.04
C MET A 100 4.78 -6.48 7.23
N TRP A 101 3.71 -6.42 6.45
CA TRP A 101 3.31 -5.24 5.69
C TRP A 101 3.12 -4.02 6.59
N HIS A 102 2.36 -4.16 7.67
CA HIS A 102 2.14 -3.11 8.65
C HIS A 102 3.46 -2.64 9.29
N ALA A 103 4.35 -3.57 9.66
CA ALA A 103 5.66 -3.22 10.22
C ALA A 103 6.53 -2.45 9.22
N MET A 104 6.49 -2.83 7.94
CA MET A 104 7.17 -2.11 6.86
C MET A 104 6.61 -0.69 6.70
N LEU A 105 5.28 -0.53 6.58
CA LEU A 105 4.65 0.78 6.46
C LEU A 105 4.97 1.67 7.67
N LYS A 106 4.82 1.12 8.88
CA LYS A 106 5.12 1.85 10.12
C LYS A 106 6.56 2.37 10.11
N ARG A 107 7.54 1.56 9.71
CA ARG A 107 8.94 2.01 9.65
C ARG A 107 9.11 3.24 8.75
N CYS A 108 8.38 3.33 7.65
CA CYS A 108 8.52 4.38 6.64
C CYS A 108 7.66 5.63 6.92
N THR A 109 6.74 5.56 7.88
CA THR A 109 5.75 6.62 8.13
C THR A 109 5.75 7.14 9.56
N ASP A 110 6.41 6.43 10.48
CA ASP A 110 6.56 6.84 11.87
C ASP A 110 7.54 8.04 11.94
N PRO A 111 7.05 9.25 12.27
CA PRO A 111 7.88 10.46 12.27
C PRO A 111 8.97 10.43 13.36
N ASP A 112 8.78 9.60 14.39
CA ASP A 112 9.75 9.43 15.48
C ASP A 112 10.86 8.45 15.12
N ASN A 113 10.75 7.75 13.98
CA ASN A 113 11.72 6.77 13.54
C ASN A 113 12.81 7.38 12.65
N HIS A 114 13.74 8.12 13.27
CA HIS A 114 14.80 8.86 12.58
C HIS A 114 15.72 8.04 11.66
N ASN A 115 15.76 6.71 11.82
CA ASN A 115 16.57 5.83 10.96
C ASN A 115 15.93 5.58 9.57
N TYR A 116 14.67 5.97 9.38
CA TYR A 116 13.86 5.66 8.20
C TYR A 116 13.20 6.90 7.57
N ASN A 117 13.61 8.11 7.96
CA ASN A 117 13.01 9.37 7.48
C ASN A 117 13.05 9.54 5.95
N ASP A 118 14.04 8.95 5.29
CA ASP A 118 14.23 8.97 3.83
C ASP A 118 13.96 7.59 3.20
N VAL A 119 13.31 6.67 3.93
CA VAL A 119 12.84 5.40 3.40
C VAL A 119 11.40 5.52 2.94
N THR A 120 11.12 5.06 1.73
CA THR A 120 9.77 5.03 1.16
C THR A 120 9.32 3.61 0.84
N VAL A 121 8.05 3.48 0.50
CA VAL A 121 7.43 2.25 0.02
C VAL A 121 6.96 2.51 -1.40
N ASP A 122 7.14 1.53 -2.28
CA ASP A 122 6.57 1.55 -3.62
C ASP A 122 5.05 1.77 -3.53
N PRO A 123 4.47 2.71 -4.29
CA PRO A 123 3.03 2.99 -4.22
C PRO A 123 2.14 1.78 -4.48
N GLY A 124 2.59 0.81 -5.28
CA GLY A 124 1.89 -0.45 -5.50
C GLY A 124 1.75 -1.27 -4.22
N TRP A 125 2.74 -1.20 -3.32
CA TRP A 125 2.75 -1.88 -2.01
C TRP A 125 1.96 -1.13 -0.93
N HIS A 126 1.36 0.03 -1.23
CA HIS A 126 0.35 0.65 -0.36
C HIS A 126 -0.93 -0.18 -0.32
N SER A 127 -1.23 -0.94 -1.38
CA SER A 127 -2.26 -1.97 -1.38
C SER A 127 -1.76 -3.23 -0.67
N PHE A 128 -2.48 -3.68 0.36
CA PHE A 128 -2.17 -4.95 1.01
C PHE A 128 -2.28 -6.13 0.04
N LYS A 129 -3.22 -6.08 -0.91
CA LYS A 129 -3.41 -7.13 -1.91
C LYS A 129 -2.21 -7.22 -2.85
N ASN A 130 -1.81 -6.10 -3.47
CA ASN A 130 -0.68 -6.06 -4.39
C ASN A 130 0.61 -6.48 -3.67
N PHE A 131 0.85 -5.97 -2.46
CA PHE A 131 1.95 -6.42 -1.62
C PHE A 131 1.93 -7.94 -1.46
N PHE A 132 0.79 -8.51 -1.06
CA PHE A 132 0.67 -9.96 -0.85
C PHE A 132 0.92 -10.78 -2.12
N GLU A 133 0.43 -10.33 -3.27
CA GLU A 133 0.61 -11.00 -4.56
C GLU A 133 2.07 -10.93 -5.03
N GLU A 134 2.76 -9.83 -4.78
CA GLU A 134 4.14 -9.63 -5.24
C GLU A 134 5.18 -10.25 -4.31
N ILE A 135 4.98 -10.29 -2.99
CA ILE A 135 5.95 -10.91 -2.08
C ILE A 135 6.17 -12.40 -2.38
N GLN A 136 5.16 -13.07 -2.96
CA GLN A 136 5.24 -14.47 -3.38
C GLN A 136 6.29 -14.72 -4.46
N GLN A 137 6.71 -13.68 -5.17
CA GLN A 137 7.69 -13.75 -6.26
C GLN A 137 9.10 -13.37 -5.80
N LEU A 138 9.28 -13.02 -4.52
CA LEU A 138 10.57 -12.61 -3.99
C LEU A 138 11.46 -13.80 -3.64
N GLU A 139 12.76 -13.62 -3.84
CA GLU A 139 13.78 -14.55 -3.37
C GLU A 139 13.59 -14.79 -1.86
N GLY A 140 13.54 -16.07 -1.46
CA GLY A 140 13.37 -16.49 -0.07
C GLY A 140 11.92 -16.52 0.44
N TYR A 141 10.90 -16.32 -0.40
CA TYR A 141 9.50 -16.40 0.03
C TYR A 141 9.13 -17.75 0.66
N ASP A 142 9.57 -18.88 0.08
CA ASP A 142 9.28 -20.22 0.62
C ASP A 142 9.86 -20.41 2.02
N ARG A 143 11.06 -19.84 2.25
CA ARG A 143 11.69 -19.80 3.57
C ARG A 143 10.90 -18.92 4.51
N TRP A 144 10.49 -17.74 4.08
CA TRP A 144 9.61 -16.88 4.88
C TRP A 144 8.31 -17.58 5.23
N LEU A 145 7.73 -18.37 4.34
CA LEU A 145 6.47 -19.08 4.56
C LEU A 145 6.62 -20.14 5.66
N THR A 146 7.69 -20.94 5.60
CA THR A 146 7.87 -22.16 6.42
C THR A 146 8.74 -21.97 7.66
N GLU A 147 9.75 -21.11 7.59
CA GLU A 147 10.73 -20.88 8.66
C GLU A 147 10.31 -19.75 9.62
N ARG A 148 10.97 -19.69 10.77
CA ARG A 148 10.90 -18.56 11.72
C ARG A 148 12.10 -17.65 11.49
N TYR A 149 12.00 -16.41 11.97
CA TYR A 149 13.10 -15.43 11.93
C TYR A 149 13.59 -15.09 10.51
N ILE A 150 12.66 -15.07 9.56
CA ILE A 150 12.86 -14.53 8.22
C ILE A 150 12.19 -13.16 8.14
N ALA A 151 12.92 -12.17 7.61
CA ALA A 151 12.51 -10.79 7.49
C ALA A 151 12.53 -10.34 6.02
N LEU A 152 11.61 -9.45 5.67
CA LEU A 152 11.67 -8.71 4.42
C LEU A 152 12.74 -7.61 4.52
N ASP A 153 13.70 -7.64 3.60
CA ASP A 153 14.80 -6.69 3.55
C ASP A 153 14.86 -5.97 2.20
N LYS A 154 15.20 -4.67 2.21
CA LYS A 154 15.33 -3.80 1.02
C LYS A 154 16.78 -3.43 0.70
N ASP A 155 17.70 -3.71 1.62
CA ASP A 155 19.04 -3.11 1.65
C ASP A 155 20.10 -4.03 1.03
N ILE A 156 19.94 -5.35 1.17
CA ILE A 156 20.93 -6.37 0.80
C ILE A 156 20.96 -6.59 -0.72
N LYS A 157 19.81 -6.62 -1.38
CA LYS A 157 19.73 -6.89 -2.83
C LYS A 157 20.35 -5.75 -3.64
N VAL A 158 20.10 -4.50 -3.23
CA VAL A 158 20.54 -3.30 -3.93
C VAL A 158 21.19 -2.34 -2.93
N LYS A 159 22.53 -2.27 -2.94
CA LYS A 159 23.30 -1.44 -2.02
C LYS A 159 22.91 0.03 -2.16
N GLY A 160 22.59 0.68 -1.04
CA GLY A 160 22.20 2.10 -0.99
C GLY A 160 20.73 2.37 -1.32
N ASN A 161 19.92 1.33 -1.59
CA ASN A 161 18.50 1.49 -1.82
C ASN A 161 17.77 2.06 -0.59
N ARG A 162 16.74 2.89 -0.85
CA ARG A 162 15.89 3.50 0.18
C ARG A 162 14.40 3.15 -0.01
N VAL A 163 14.04 2.29 -0.95
CA VAL A 163 12.63 1.99 -1.28
C VAL A 163 12.30 0.54 -0.99
N TYR A 164 11.25 0.27 -0.21
CA TYR A 164 10.65 -1.06 -0.16
C TYR A 164 9.82 -1.28 -1.42
N GLY A 165 10.12 -2.32 -2.19
CA GLY A 165 9.34 -2.69 -3.38
C GLY A 165 9.82 -4.00 -3.97
N LYS A 166 9.05 -4.58 -4.88
CA LYS A 166 9.34 -5.90 -5.48
C LYS A 166 10.75 -6.00 -6.07
N GLU A 167 11.18 -4.94 -6.75
CA GLU A 167 12.48 -4.90 -7.41
C GLU A 167 13.65 -4.85 -6.44
N PHE A 168 13.46 -4.34 -5.23
CA PHE A 168 14.52 -4.09 -4.26
C PHE A 168 14.53 -5.06 -3.08
N CYS A 169 13.40 -5.70 -2.82
CA CYS A 169 13.23 -6.53 -1.64
C CYS A 169 13.60 -7.99 -1.87
N LYS A 170 14.03 -8.65 -0.80
CA LYS A 170 14.07 -10.11 -0.69
C LYS A 170 13.87 -10.56 0.75
N PHE A 171 13.63 -11.85 0.94
CA PHE A 171 13.56 -12.45 2.26
C PHE A 171 14.92 -12.98 2.69
N VAL A 172 15.32 -12.60 3.90
CA VAL A 172 16.59 -13.00 4.52
C VAL A 172 16.35 -13.42 5.95
N THR A 173 17.28 -14.18 6.52
CA THR A 173 17.29 -14.42 7.96
C THR A 173 17.53 -13.11 8.71
N VAL A 174 17.01 -13.02 9.93
CA VAL A 174 17.30 -11.90 10.84
C VAL A 174 18.81 -11.75 11.09
N GLY A 175 19.56 -12.87 11.07
CA GLY A 175 21.02 -12.88 11.20
C GLY A 175 21.73 -12.20 10.03
N GLU A 176 21.38 -12.57 8.79
CA GLU A 176 21.90 -11.93 7.57
C GLU A 176 21.61 -10.42 7.57
N ASN A 177 20.38 -10.04 7.93
CA ASN A 177 20.00 -8.62 8.02
C ASN A 177 20.82 -7.87 9.08
N ALA A 178 21.03 -8.46 10.26
CA ALA A 178 21.82 -7.84 11.32
C ALA A 178 23.29 -7.66 10.91
N ILE A 179 23.89 -8.67 10.29
CA ILE A 179 25.28 -8.61 9.81
C ILE A 179 25.43 -7.51 8.76
N ASP A 180 24.54 -7.46 7.77
CA ASP A 180 24.56 -6.43 6.73
C ASP A 180 24.40 -5.01 7.30
N ALA A 181 23.45 -4.82 8.23
CA ALA A 181 23.24 -3.53 8.88
C ALA A 181 24.49 -3.04 9.64
N VAL A 182 25.19 -3.95 10.33
CA VAL A 182 26.46 -3.63 11.00
C VAL A 182 27.55 -3.29 9.98
N ALA A 183 27.69 -4.07 8.91
CA ALA A 183 28.67 -3.83 7.85
C ALA A 183 28.49 -2.44 7.21
N ARG A 184 27.26 -2.07 6.83
CA ARG A 184 26.95 -0.74 6.29
C ARG A 184 27.27 0.39 7.25
N LYS A 185 26.97 0.20 8.54
CA LYS A 185 27.31 1.19 9.58
C LYS A 185 28.82 1.39 9.69
N MET A 186 29.60 0.29 9.70
CA MET A 186 31.06 0.34 9.75
C MET A 186 31.65 1.01 8.50
N GLU A 187 31.16 0.67 7.32
CA GLU A 187 31.58 1.29 6.06
C GLU A 187 31.36 2.81 6.07
N LYS A 188 30.17 3.26 6.47
CA LYS A 188 29.85 4.70 6.59
C LYS A 188 30.79 5.42 7.56
N GLN A 189 31.09 4.79 8.71
CA GLN A 189 32.03 5.34 9.69
C GLN A 189 33.46 5.40 9.14
N TRP A 190 33.88 4.39 8.40
CA TRP A 190 35.21 4.34 7.78
C TRP A 190 35.37 5.43 6.71
N ILE A 191 34.42 5.57 5.79
CA ILE A 191 34.40 6.63 4.77
C ILE A 191 34.46 8.02 5.43
N ALA A 192 33.67 8.25 6.48
CA ALA A 192 33.65 9.51 7.21
C ALA A 192 35.00 9.85 7.85
N LYS A 193 35.77 8.85 8.29
CA LYS A 193 37.13 9.06 8.83
C LYS A 193 38.13 9.47 7.75
N GLN A 194 38.02 8.90 6.54
CA GLN A 194 38.93 9.23 5.43
C GLN A 194 38.75 10.68 4.94
N HIS A 195 37.54 11.22 5.03
CA HIS A 195 37.22 12.58 4.60
C HIS A 195 37.43 13.65 5.68
N LYS A 196 37.98 13.29 6.85
CA LYS A 196 38.34 14.30 7.85
C LYS A 196 39.58 15.06 7.39
N PRO A 197 39.56 16.40 7.35
CA PRO A 197 40.75 17.18 7.03
C PRO A 197 41.85 16.86 8.05
N LYS A 198 43.08 16.68 7.56
CA LYS A 198 44.25 16.58 8.45
C LYS A 198 44.32 17.88 9.27
N PRO A 199 44.59 17.81 10.58
CA PRO A 199 44.78 19.02 11.36
C PRO A 199 45.90 19.85 10.72
N GLU A 200 45.66 21.15 10.54
CA GLU A 200 46.69 22.06 10.05
C GLU A 200 47.90 21.99 10.98
N PRO A 201 49.13 21.96 10.45
CA PRO A 201 50.32 21.97 11.30
C PRO A 201 50.31 23.25 12.14
N VAL A 202 50.29 23.08 13.47
CA VAL A 202 50.36 24.21 14.41
C VAL A 202 51.65 24.95 14.13
N SER A 203 51.56 26.20 13.64
CA SER A 203 52.75 27.03 13.45
C SER A 203 53.32 27.35 14.82
N VAL A 204 54.49 26.78 15.13
CA VAL A 204 55.26 27.16 16.32
C VAL A 204 55.78 28.57 16.05
N LEU A 205 55.03 29.58 16.47
CA LEU A 205 55.53 30.95 16.49
C LEU A 205 56.73 30.96 17.45
N SER A 206 57.88 31.26 16.87
CA SER A 206 59.16 31.43 17.54
C SER A 206 59.04 32.43 18.68
N VAL A 207 59.25 31.96 19.90
CA VAL A 207 59.48 32.83 21.06
C VAL A 207 60.85 33.47 20.86
N GLN A 208 60.87 34.74 20.46
CA GLN A 208 62.06 35.57 20.50
C GLN A 208 62.19 36.14 21.92
N TRP A 209 63.35 35.86 22.54
CA TRP A 209 63.77 36.38 23.84
C TRP A 209 64.29 37.81 23.71
#